data_AF-A0A132TB56-F1
#
_entry.id   AF-A0A132TB56-F1
#
_cell.length_a   1.000
_cell.length_b   1.000
_cell.length_c   1.000
_cell.angle_alpha   90.00
_cell.angle_beta   90.00
_cell.angle_gamma   90.00
#
_symmetry.space_group_name_H-M   'P 1'
#
loop_
_entity.id
_entity.type
_entity.pdbx_description
1 polymer ?
#
loop_
_entity_poly.entity_id
_entity_poly.type
_entity_poly.pdbx_seq_one_letter_code
_entity_poly.pdbx_strand_id
1 'polypeptide(L)'
;MEGIEDDRSPAGVGRVTTPPPGQWPPPRPPSEPTKGDPRGGLWGPQSSDQQQASSRSIGGGKWALGGLAVLVIVVVTVVATILVLKPDSDSSNPPIASTPQSATVDTSDIASANDRSPAGIILDDPTCQSWTPIAAAFGHASSGGWDTRDPAIPATNWTPEQRMQYEAVEVALRDAADRTVELARQTPHRVMREIYEQFIAYSREYVSRIDSYTERADIFARVAVSTSEALSGICGAITYGAAGARAPLVPPAGPPISVASPADPGSAEVFLSEANPVCPEWLKVVNKFLADTEAWRSIDPNTPATELTQEERAINASVMPIMEAFATETQLLGNRSDNAVWADYATLSAQYRRAYVSALSTYTVADDYLQLAAGSVAGAISSACEAVGT
;
A
#
# COMPACT_ATOMS: atom_id res chain seq x y z
N MET A 1 -6.92 58.18 20.29
CA MET A 1 -7.94 57.22 19.86
C MET A 1 -7.20 56.19 19.03
N GLU A 2 -6.75 55.15 19.72
CA GLU A 2 -6.01 54.01 19.17
C GLU A 2 -6.95 53.13 18.34
N GLY A 3 -6.46 52.67 17.20
CA GLY A 3 -7.04 51.56 16.43
C GLY A 3 -5.93 50.55 16.19
N ILE A 4 -6.07 49.38 16.79
CA ILE A 4 -5.14 48.24 16.73
C ILE A 4 -5.55 47.39 15.52
N GLU A 5 -4.67 47.26 14.52
CA GLU A 5 -4.75 46.26 13.45
C GLU A 5 -4.01 44.99 13.90
N ASP A 6 -4.72 43.86 13.85
CA ASP A 6 -4.27 42.52 14.25
C ASP A 6 -3.64 41.82 13.03
N ASP A 7 -2.31 41.75 12.99
CA ASP A 7 -1.52 41.01 12.01
C ASP A 7 -1.27 39.58 12.53
N ARG A 8 -2.02 38.62 12.00
CA ARG A 8 -1.72 37.20 12.11
C ARG A 8 -1.79 36.53 10.75
N SER A 9 -0.64 36.52 10.08
CA SER A 9 -0.32 35.55 9.04
C SER A 9 -0.04 34.17 9.68
N PRO A 10 -0.65 33.06 9.21
CA PRO A 10 -0.27 31.72 9.63
C PRO A 10 0.99 31.23 8.89
N ALA A 11 1.85 30.55 9.65
CA ALA A 11 3.14 30.02 9.25
C ALA A 11 3.04 29.01 8.09
N GLY A 12 4.02 29.07 7.19
CA GLY A 12 4.14 28.24 6.01
C GLY A 12 4.49 26.78 6.32
N VAL A 13 3.84 25.87 5.60
CA VAL A 13 4.14 24.44 5.56
C VAL A 13 5.46 24.24 4.79
N GLY A 14 6.43 23.61 5.44
CA GLY A 14 7.73 23.28 4.86
C GLY A 14 7.62 22.26 3.72
N ARG A 15 8.32 22.54 2.62
CA ARG A 15 8.59 21.56 1.57
C ARG A 15 9.62 20.57 2.10
N VAL A 16 9.30 19.28 2.07
CA VAL A 16 10.30 18.21 2.28
C VAL A 16 10.95 17.91 0.93
N THR A 17 12.27 18.07 0.89
CA THR A 17 13.14 17.61 -0.20
C THR A 17 13.51 16.15 0.04
N THR A 18 13.25 15.28 -0.95
CA THR A 18 13.69 13.87 -0.97
C THR A 18 15.22 13.77 -0.94
N PRO A 19 15.83 12.83 -0.19
CA PRO A 19 17.25 12.55 -0.32
C PRO A 19 17.55 11.77 -1.62
N PRO A 20 18.75 11.96 -2.21
CA PRO A 20 19.16 11.26 -3.43
C PRO A 20 19.38 9.75 -3.19
N PRO A 21 19.26 8.91 -4.24
CA PRO A 21 19.35 7.47 -4.12
C PRO A 21 20.77 7.00 -3.78
N GLY A 22 20.87 6.13 -2.78
CA GLY A 22 22.06 5.35 -2.46
C GLY A 22 22.76 5.79 -1.18
N GLN A 23 22.43 5.13 -0.06
CA GLN A 23 23.31 4.90 1.10
C GLN A 23 22.57 4.09 2.18
N TRP A 24 22.28 2.82 1.89
CA TRP A 24 22.03 1.86 2.96
C TRP A 24 23.25 0.93 3.06
N PRO A 25 23.93 0.85 4.21
CA PRO A 25 24.95 -0.16 4.41
C PRO A 25 24.30 -1.56 4.39
N PRO A 26 24.97 -2.58 3.83
CA PRO A 26 24.44 -3.93 3.80
C PRO A 26 24.21 -4.48 5.23
N PRO A 27 23.24 -5.39 5.42
CA PRO A 27 23.01 -6.05 6.70
C PRO A 27 24.30 -6.71 7.19
N ARG A 28 24.70 -6.44 8.43
CA ARG A 28 25.83 -7.14 9.04
C ARG A 28 25.41 -8.58 9.37
N PRO A 29 26.22 -9.60 9.08
CA PRO A 29 25.94 -10.95 9.53
C PRO A 29 25.95 -11.02 11.07
N PRO A 30 25.25 -12.00 11.68
CA PRO A 30 25.18 -12.13 13.13
C PRO A 30 26.58 -12.35 13.72
N SER A 31 27.05 -11.44 14.57
CA SER A 31 28.33 -11.59 15.27
C SER A 31 28.16 -12.45 16.52
N GLU A 32 28.90 -13.54 16.60
CA GLU A 32 29.13 -14.33 17.83
C GLU A 32 29.80 -13.47 18.93
N PRO A 33 29.57 -13.80 20.22
CA PRO A 33 30.02 -12.96 21.32
C PRO A 33 31.52 -13.12 21.57
N THR A 34 32.30 -12.06 21.37
CA THR A 34 33.72 -12.01 21.78
C THR A 34 33.96 -11.09 22.98
N LYS A 35 34.68 -11.63 23.96
CA LYS A 35 35.21 -10.98 25.17
C LYS A 35 36.13 -9.80 24.84
N GLY A 36 36.08 -8.78 25.69
CA GLY A 36 36.59 -7.43 25.43
C GLY A 36 38.09 -7.16 25.59
N ASP A 37 38.45 -5.90 25.36
CA ASP A 37 39.38 -5.07 26.17
C ASP A 37 39.32 -3.59 25.66
N PRO A 38 39.67 -2.57 26.48
CA PRO A 38 39.50 -1.15 26.17
C PRO A 38 40.80 -0.43 25.78
N ARG A 39 40.73 0.57 24.88
CA ARG A 39 41.65 1.70 24.56
C ARG A 39 41.25 2.20 23.15
N GLY A 40 41.17 3.47 22.74
CA GLY A 40 41.58 4.78 23.25
C GLY A 40 42.00 5.65 22.04
N GLY A 41 41.50 6.90 21.95
CA GLY A 41 41.93 7.96 21.00
C GLY A 41 41.24 7.94 19.63
N LEU A 42 41.13 9.02 18.83
CA LEU A 42 41.48 10.44 18.90
C LEU A 42 41.06 11.03 17.53
N TRP A 43 40.13 12.00 17.41
CA TRP A 43 39.98 12.80 16.18
C TRP A 43 39.40 14.20 16.47
N GLY A 44 40.05 15.22 15.88
CA GLY A 44 39.76 16.65 16.00
C GLY A 44 38.70 17.18 15.01
N PRO A 45 38.53 18.51 14.91
CA PRO A 45 37.28 19.14 14.44
C PRO A 45 37.33 19.58 12.97
N GLN A 46 36.17 19.64 12.32
CA GLN A 46 36.01 20.39 11.07
C GLN A 46 34.64 21.09 10.96
N SER A 47 34.70 22.18 10.22
CA SER A 47 33.95 23.44 10.27
C SER A 47 32.55 23.44 9.65
N SER A 48 31.75 24.37 10.18
CA SER A 48 30.53 24.95 9.63
C SER A 48 30.77 25.71 8.32
N ASP A 49 29.81 25.67 7.39
CA ASP A 49 29.43 26.85 6.60
C ASP A 49 27.99 26.78 6.07
N GLN A 50 27.35 27.95 6.13
CA GLN A 50 25.97 28.26 5.80
C GLN A 50 25.69 28.22 4.28
N GLN A 51 24.48 27.84 3.88
CA GLN A 51 23.89 28.34 2.63
C GLN A 51 22.41 28.69 2.81
N GLN A 52 22.14 30.01 2.70
CA GLN A 52 20.83 30.62 2.53
C GLN A 52 20.26 30.27 1.14
N ALA A 53 19.02 29.80 1.09
CA ALA A 53 18.25 29.69 -0.15
C ALA A 53 17.12 30.73 -0.15
N SER A 54 17.05 31.50 -1.24
CA SER A 54 16.06 32.54 -1.49
C SER A 54 14.78 31.93 -2.07
N SER A 55 13.62 32.33 -1.54
CA SER A 55 12.30 31.87 -1.98
C SER A 55 11.71 32.79 -3.06
N ARG A 56 11.25 32.22 -4.18
CA ARG A 56 10.21 32.82 -5.03
C ARG A 56 9.01 31.87 -5.11
N SER A 57 7.84 32.37 -4.71
CA SER A 57 6.56 31.68 -4.75
C SER A 57 5.81 31.95 -6.06
N ILE A 58 5.16 30.93 -6.62
CA ILE A 58 3.93 30.99 -7.42
C ILE A 58 3.18 29.67 -7.10
N GLY A 59 2.15 29.69 -6.23
CA GLY A 59 0.72 29.60 -6.57
C GLY A 59 0.32 28.18 -6.98
N GLY A 60 -0.55 27.39 -6.35
CA GLY A 60 -1.70 27.65 -5.50
C GLY A 60 -2.88 26.87 -6.07
N GLY A 61 -3.20 25.69 -5.53
CA GLY A 61 -4.32 24.85 -5.98
C GLY A 61 -4.50 23.60 -5.09
N LYS A 62 -5.62 23.56 -4.37
CA LYS A 62 -6.06 22.52 -3.43
C LYS A 62 -6.81 21.41 -4.19
N TRP A 63 -6.66 20.14 -3.81
CA TRP A 63 -7.74 19.24 -3.36
C TRP A 63 -7.18 17.94 -2.77
N ALA A 64 -7.82 17.50 -1.70
CA ALA A 64 -7.55 16.28 -0.98
C ALA A 64 -8.00 15.07 -1.82
N LEU A 65 -7.04 14.21 -2.18
CA LEU A 65 -7.32 12.85 -2.62
C LEU A 65 -7.36 11.98 -1.36
N GLY A 66 -8.45 11.22 -1.18
CA GLY A 66 -8.79 10.46 0.00
C GLY A 66 -7.62 9.82 0.76
N GLY A 67 -7.36 10.34 1.95
CA GLY A 67 -7.31 9.52 3.17
C GLY A 67 -6.12 8.61 3.44
N LEU A 68 -5.14 8.46 2.56
CA LEU A 68 -3.83 7.93 2.93
C LEU A 68 -2.77 8.75 2.20
N ALA A 69 -1.88 9.41 2.95
CA ALA A 69 -0.70 10.01 2.35
C ALA A 69 0.10 8.87 1.71
N VAL A 70 0.06 8.79 0.38
CA VAL A 70 0.81 7.85 -0.45
C VAL A 70 2.30 8.07 -0.16
N LEU A 71 2.86 7.18 0.65
CA LEU A 71 4.29 7.13 0.90
C LEU A 71 4.91 6.24 -0.18
N VAL A 72 5.24 6.85 -1.31
CA VAL A 72 5.93 6.16 -2.41
C VAL A 72 7.36 5.85 -1.97
N ILE A 73 7.58 4.64 -1.46
CA ILE A 73 8.93 4.10 -1.25
C ILE A 73 9.38 3.44 -2.56
N VAL A 74 10.14 4.16 -3.38
CA VAL A 74 10.82 3.57 -4.54
C VAL A 74 12.06 2.80 -4.07
N VAL A 75 11.96 1.48 -3.98
CA VAL A 75 13.13 0.59 -3.85
C VAL A 75 13.64 0.26 -5.26
N VAL A 76 14.74 0.89 -5.69
CA VAL A 76 15.40 0.53 -6.96
C VAL A 76 16.35 -0.64 -6.73
N THR A 77 15.97 -1.83 -7.17
CA THR A 77 16.90 -2.95 -7.39
C THR A 77 17.21 -3.09 -8.88
N VAL A 78 18.46 -2.83 -9.27
CA VAL A 78 18.95 -3.10 -10.64
C VAL A 78 19.20 -4.60 -10.76
N VAL A 79 18.32 -5.32 -11.43
CA VAL A 79 18.58 -6.68 -11.91
C VAL A 79 18.40 -6.71 -13.41
N ALA A 80 19.52 -6.76 -14.13
CA ALA A 80 19.54 -7.03 -15.55
C ALA A 80 19.47 -8.55 -15.76
N THR A 81 18.42 -9.03 -16.44
CA THR A 81 18.43 -10.38 -17.01
C THR A 81 17.87 -10.35 -18.43
N ILE A 82 18.74 -10.75 -19.35
CA ILE A 82 18.45 -11.04 -20.75
C ILE A 82 17.72 -12.38 -20.78
N LEU A 83 16.51 -12.42 -21.36
CA LEU A 83 15.90 -13.68 -21.81
C LEU A 83 15.55 -13.58 -23.29
N VAL A 84 16.29 -14.37 -24.07
CA VAL A 84 16.02 -14.73 -25.46
C VAL A 84 14.96 -15.82 -25.44
N LEU A 85 13.82 -15.58 -26.09
CA LEU A 85 12.88 -16.64 -26.46
C LEU A 85 12.92 -16.83 -27.98
N LYS A 86 13.28 -18.05 -28.39
CA LYS A 86 13.10 -18.58 -29.74
C LYS A 86 11.63 -18.96 -29.94
N PRO A 87 11.05 -18.73 -31.12
CA PRO A 87 9.75 -19.30 -31.47
C PRO A 87 9.95 -20.71 -32.06
N ASP A 88 9.13 -21.65 -31.63
CA ASP A 88 8.85 -22.87 -32.41
C ASP A 88 7.34 -22.97 -32.65
N SER A 89 7.02 -23.39 -33.86
CA SER A 89 5.73 -23.39 -34.54
C SER A 89 5.03 -24.75 -34.51
N ASP A 90 3.69 -24.66 -34.59
CA ASP A 90 2.70 -25.61 -35.14
C ASP A 90 2.33 -26.91 -34.39
N SER A 91 1.04 -27.02 -34.05
CA SER A 91 0.12 -27.89 -34.81
C SER A 91 -1.34 -27.69 -34.39
N SER A 92 -2.18 -27.44 -35.38
CA SER A 92 -3.61 -27.16 -35.29
C SER A 92 -4.42 -28.46 -35.31
N ASN A 93 -5.42 -28.60 -34.42
CA ASN A 93 -6.57 -29.49 -34.62
C ASN A 93 -7.85 -28.81 -34.08
N PRO A 94 -8.99 -28.94 -34.78
CA PRO A 94 -10.19 -28.14 -34.49
C PRO A 94 -10.99 -28.69 -33.29
N PRO A 95 -11.66 -27.84 -32.49
CA PRO A 95 -12.41 -28.30 -31.33
C PRO A 95 -13.78 -28.85 -31.71
N ILE A 96 -14.12 -29.99 -31.11
CA ILE A 96 -15.46 -30.58 -31.12
C ILE A 96 -16.27 -29.90 -30.01
N ALA A 97 -17.41 -29.34 -30.38
CA ALA A 97 -18.33 -28.66 -29.46
C ALA A 97 -18.85 -29.63 -28.38
N SER A 98 -18.66 -29.27 -27.12
CA SER A 98 -19.31 -29.93 -25.97
C SER A 98 -20.04 -28.86 -25.15
N THR A 99 -21.26 -29.22 -24.76
CA THR A 99 -22.25 -28.48 -23.96
C THR A 99 -21.69 -27.81 -22.70
N PRO A 100 -22.29 -26.70 -22.22
CA PRO A 100 -21.77 -25.94 -21.10
C PRO A 100 -21.94 -26.71 -19.78
N GLN A 101 -20.86 -27.36 -19.34
CA GLN A 101 -20.67 -27.73 -17.94
C GLN A 101 -20.18 -26.48 -17.21
N SER A 102 -20.78 -26.17 -16.06
CA SER A 102 -20.18 -25.27 -15.08
C SER A 102 -18.78 -25.79 -14.79
N ALA A 103 -17.77 -25.15 -15.34
CA ALA A 103 -16.38 -25.56 -15.16
C ALA A 103 -16.05 -25.40 -13.68
N THR A 104 -15.93 -26.51 -12.97
CA THR A 104 -15.20 -26.53 -11.71
C THR A 104 -13.79 -26.05 -12.03
N VAL A 105 -13.43 -24.84 -11.58
CA VAL A 105 -12.07 -24.31 -11.71
C VAL A 105 -11.13 -25.35 -11.10
N ASP A 106 -10.11 -25.75 -11.85
CA ASP A 106 -9.07 -26.61 -11.31
C ASP A 106 -8.20 -25.77 -10.36
N THR A 107 -8.47 -25.90 -9.07
CA THR A 107 -7.74 -25.16 -8.03
C THR A 107 -6.48 -25.90 -7.56
N SER A 108 -6.11 -27.03 -8.19
CA SER A 108 -4.92 -27.81 -7.79
C SER A 108 -3.63 -26.98 -7.86
N ASP A 109 -3.60 -26.02 -8.77
CA ASP A 109 -2.43 -25.21 -9.08
C ASP A 109 -2.35 -23.91 -8.26
N ILE A 110 -3.29 -23.71 -7.32
CA ILE A 110 -3.31 -22.57 -6.40
C ILE A 110 -2.71 -23.00 -5.06
N ALA A 111 -1.52 -22.50 -4.74
CA ALA A 111 -0.76 -22.90 -3.54
C ALA A 111 -1.53 -22.65 -2.23
N SER A 112 -2.27 -21.55 -2.16
CA SER A 112 -3.11 -21.17 -1.01
C SER A 112 -4.53 -21.74 -1.06
N ALA A 113 -4.85 -22.70 -1.94
CA ALA A 113 -6.21 -23.22 -2.11
C ALA A 113 -6.81 -23.80 -0.82
N ASN A 114 -5.94 -24.41 0.00
CA ASN A 114 -6.31 -25.04 1.27
C ASN A 114 -5.99 -24.18 2.50
N ASP A 115 -5.50 -22.94 2.31
CA ASP A 115 -5.24 -22.06 3.43
C ASP A 115 -6.56 -21.58 4.06
N ARG A 116 -6.74 -21.92 5.34
CA ARG A 116 -7.88 -21.54 6.19
C ARG A 116 -7.43 -20.77 7.43
N SER A 117 -6.16 -20.35 7.45
CA SER A 117 -5.60 -19.61 8.57
C SER A 117 -6.24 -18.21 8.70
N PRO A 118 -6.21 -17.61 9.90
CA PRO A 118 -6.58 -16.21 10.09
C PRO A 118 -5.79 -15.26 9.18
N ALA A 119 -6.42 -14.17 8.75
CA ALA A 119 -5.75 -13.06 8.05
C ALA A 119 -4.85 -12.25 9.02
N GLY A 120 -3.76 -12.87 9.48
CA GLY A 120 -2.81 -12.32 10.44
C GLY A 120 -1.58 -11.66 9.81
N ILE A 121 -0.62 -11.29 10.64
CA ILE A 121 0.68 -10.74 10.17
C ILE A 121 1.45 -11.84 9.44
N ILE A 122 1.84 -11.57 8.20
CA ILE A 122 2.58 -12.51 7.37
C ILE A 122 4.07 -12.35 7.68
N LEU A 123 4.72 -13.47 7.99
CA LEU A 123 6.13 -13.49 8.40
C LEU A 123 7.09 -13.81 7.26
N ASP A 124 6.60 -14.48 6.23
CA ASP A 124 7.34 -14.89 5.05
C ASP A 124 6.35 -15.08 3.89
N ASP A 125 6.70 -14.62 2.69
CA ASP A 125 5.98 -14.95 1.47
C ASP A 125 6.98 -14.97 0.30
N PRO A 126 7.17 -16.11 -0.38
CA PRO A 126 8.16 -16.25 -1.45
C PRO A 126 7.87 -15.36 -2.68
N THR A 127 6.64 -14.86 -2.83
CA THR A 127 6.24 -14.02 -3.96
C THR A 127 6.70 -12.57 -3.82
N CYS A 128 7.08 -12.13 -2.62
CA CYS A 128 7.48 -10.74 -2.35
C CYS A 128 8.69 -10.27 -3.17
N GLN A 129 9.65 -11.17 -3.42
CA GLN A 129 10.81 -10.86 -4.26
C GLN A 129 10.39 -10.54 -5.71
N SER A 130 9.40 -11.26 -6.22
CA SER A 130 8.88 -11.10 -7.58
C SER A 130 7.90 -9.93 -7.71
N TRP A 131 7.20 -9.56 -6.64
CA TRP A 131 6.31 -8.41 -6.60
C TRP A 131 7.07 -7.09 -6.78
N THR A 132 8.21 -6.93 -6.13
CA THR A 132 9.00 -5.68 -6.12
C THR A 132 9.24 -5.07 -7.51
N PRO A 133 9.78 -5.80 -8.51
CA PRO A 133 9.98 -5.24 -9.85
C PRO A 133 8.67 -4.97 -10.62
N ILE A 134 7.55 -5.64 -10.29
CA ILE A 134 6.23 -5.34 -10.87
C ILE A 134 5.75 -3.98 -10.36
N ALA A 135 5.74 -3.80 -9.05
CA ALA A 135 5.34 -2.54 -8.41
C ALA A 135 6.21 -1.37 -8.85
N ALA A 136 7.53 -1.57 -8.97
CA ALA A 136 8.46 -0.52 -9.40
C ALA A 136 8.20 -0.06 -10.85
N ALA A 137 7.86 -0.97 -11.77
CA ALA A 137 7.53 -0.62 -13.15
C ALA A 137 6.25 0.22 -13.22
N PHE A 138 5.21 -0.16 -12.48
CA PHE A 138 3.98 0.63 -12.36
C PHE A 138 4.24 2.01 -11.73
N GLY A 139 5.01 2.06 -10.64
CA GLY A 139 5.40 3.31 -9.98
C GLY A 139 6.18 4.24 -10.92
N HIS A 140 7.10 3.69 -11.71
CA HIS A 140 7.85 4.47 -12.70
C HIS A 140 6.94 5.09 -13.77
N ALA A 141 6.01 4.32 -14.35
CA ALA A 141 5.06 4.85 -15.32
C ALA A 141 4.17 5.95 -14.70
N SER A 142 3.72 5.74 -13.46
CA SER A 142 2.89 6.71 -12.73
C SER A 142 3.62 8.03 -12.45
N SER A 143 4.93 7.99 -12.19
CA SER A 143 5.77 9.16 -11.93
C SER A 143 5.97 10.09 -13.15
N GLY A 144 5.49 9.69 -14.33
CA GLY A 144 5.44 10.53 -15.53
C GLY A 144 4.42 11.68 -15.48
N GLY A 145 3.88 11.99 -14.29
CA GLY A 145 2.88 13.03 -14.04
C GLY A 145 1.45 12.52 -13.90
N TRP A 146 1.22 11.21 -14.00
CA TRP A 146 -0.10 10.63 -13.72
C TRP A 146 -0.42 10.67 -12.22
N ASP A 147 0.58 10.50 -11.36
CA ASP A 147 0.48 10.61 -9.91
C ASP A 147 0.02 11.99 -9.41
N THR A 148 0.29 13.04 -10.19
CA THR A 148 -0.05 14.44 -9.90
C THR A 148 -1.17 14.99 -10.79
N ARG A 149 -1.85 14.11 -11.52
CA ARG A 149 -2.95 14.48 -12.42
C ARG A 149 -4.16 15.05 -11.66
N ASP A 150 -4.98 15.80 -12.38
CA ASP A 150 -6.36 16.09 -11.95
C ASP A 150 -7.29 14.96 -12.47
N PRO A 151 -7.82 14.08 -11.60
CA PRO A 151 -8.69 13.00 -12.02
C PRO A 151 -10.10 13.46 -12.45
N ALA A 152 -10.46 14.73 -12.20
CA ALA A 152 -11.78 15.26 -12.59
C ALA A 152 -11.88 15.54 -14.10
N ILE A 153 -10.76 15.56 -14.82
CA ILE A 153 -10.74 15.88 -16.26
C ILE A 153 -11.08 14.62 -17.07
N PRO A 154 -12.23 14.58 -17.80
CA PRO A 154 -12.62 13.43 -18.59
C PRO A 154 -11.76 13.29 -19.86
N ALA A 155 -11.74 12.09 -20.46
CA ALA A 155 -10.96 11.78 -21.66
C ALA A 155 -11.19 12.73 -22.85
N THR A 156 -12.42 13.26 -22.98
CA THR A 156 -12.79 14.22 -24.04
C THR A 156 -12.07 15.56 -23.92
N ASN A 157 -11.56 15.88 -22.74
CA ASN A 157 -10.93 17.16 -22.41
C ASN A 157 -9.43 17.04 -22.14
N TRP A 158 -8.84 15.85 -22.31
CA TRP A 158 -7.41 15.66 -22.12
C TRP A 158 -6.60 16.43 -23.15
N THR A 159 -5.53 17.07 -22.68
CA THR A 159 -4.44 17.50 -23.58
C THR A 159 -3.72 16.27 -24.16
N PRO A 160 -2.94 16.42 -25.24
CA PRO A 160 -2.10 15.33 -25.75
C PRO A 160 -1.16 14.76 -24.68
N GLU A 161 -0.61 15.61 -23.81
CA GLU A 161 0.27 15.19 -22.71
C GLU A 161 -0.47 14.35 -21.67
N GLN A 162 -1.66 14.78 -21.25
CA GLN A 162 -2.49 14.00 -20.33
C GLN A 162 -2.85 12.65 -20.94
N ARG A 163 -3.24 12.62 -22.22
CA ARG A 163 -3.52 11.37 -22.92
C ARG A 163 -2.33 10.42 -22.90
N MET A 164 -1.12 10.90 -23.21
CA MET A 164 0.09 10.09 -23.14
C MET A 164 0.35 9.56 -21.72
N GLN A 165 0.07 10.35 -20.67
CA GLN A 165 0.21 9.89 -19.27
C GLN A 165 -0.75 8.75 -18.93
N TYR A 166 -2.02 8.85 -19.34
CA TYR A 166 -3.01 7.79 -19.12
C TYR A 166 -2.69 6.54 -19.95
N GLU A 167 -2.27 6.68 -21.21
CA GLU A 167 -1.85 5.56 -22.07
C GLU A 167 -0.61 4.83 -21.50
N ALA A 168 0.35 5.57 -20.95
CA ALA A 168 1.52 4.97 -20.31
C ALA A 168 1.15 4.14 -19.07
N VAL A 169 0.24 4.66 -18.24
CA VAL A 169 -0.27 3.92 -17.06
C VAL A 169 -1.18 2.76 -17.47
N GLU A 170 -1.94 2.89 -18.54
CA GLU A 170 -2.74 1.79 -19.10
C GLU A 170 -1.86 0.57 -19.40
N VAL A 171 -0.78 0.80 -20.16
CA VAL A 171 0.17 -0.26 -20.53
C VAL A 171 0.82 -0.86 -19.29
N ALA A 172 1.25 -0.02 -18.35
CA ALA A 172 1.92 -0.47 -17.14
C ALA A 172 0.98 -1.29 -16.22
N LEU A 173 -0.26 -0.86 -16.03
CA LEU A 173 -1.24 -1.60 -15.22
C LEU A 173 -1.65 -2.92 -15.87
N ARG A 174 -1.77 -2.96 -17.21
CA ARG A 174 -2.05 -4.20 -17.94
C ARG A 174 -0.93 -5.22 -17.75
N ASP A 175 0.33 -4.82 -17.97
CA ASP A 175 1.51 -5.70 -17.73
C ASP A 175 1.60 -6.15 -16.26
N ALA A 176 1.40 -5.22 -15.33
CA ALA A 176 1.46 -5.52 -13.91
C ALA A 176 0.37 -6.52 -13.51
N ALA A 177 -0.88 -6.35 -13.95
CA ALA A 177 -1.96 -7.29 -13.69
C ALA A 177 -1.65 -8.68 -14.26
N ASP A 178 -1.21 -8.76 -15.51
CA ASP A 178 -0.94 -10.06 -16.16
C ASP A 178 0.21 -10.82 -15.48
N ARG A 179 1.27 -10.11 -15.06
CA ARG A 179 2.39 -10.72 -14.31
C ARG A 179 2.01 -11.10 -12.88
N THR A 180 1.04 -10.42 -12.29
CA THR A 180 0.56 -10.68 -10.92
C THR A 180 -0.26 -11.96 -10.82
N VAL A 181 -0.87 -12.43 -11.92
CA VAL A 181 -1.62 -13.71 -11.97
C VAL A 181 -0.78 -14.87 -11.43
N GLU A 182 0.49 -14.93 -11.80
CA GLU A 182 1.37 -16.01 -11.35
C GLU A 182 1.71 -15.91 -9.85
N LEU A 183 1.85 -14.69 -9.32
CA LEU A 183 2.08 -14.49 -7.89
C LEU A 183 0.86 -14.92 -7.07
N ALA A 184 -0.35 -14.63 -7.56
CA ALA A 184 -1.59 -15.10 -6.94
C ALA A 184 -1.68 -16.64 -6.91
N ARG A 185 -1.21 -17.34 -7.95
CA ARG A 185 -1.15 -18.81 -7.95
C ARG A 185 -0.13 -19.35 -6.94
N GLN A 186 1.03 -18.70 -6.84
CA GLN A 186 2.18 -19.22 -6.08
C GLN A 186 2.17 -18.88 -4.59
N THR A 187 1.51 -17.80 -4.17
CA THR A 187 1.52 -17.42 -2.75
C THR A 187 0.85 -18.50 -1.88
N PRO A 188 1.51 -18.92 -0.78
CA PRO A 188 0.94 -19.90 0.15
C PRO A 188 -0.13 -19.28 1.06
N HIS A 189 -0.24 -17.95 1.12
CA HIS A 189 -1.17 -17.24 2.00
C HIS A 189 -2.41 -16.81 1.23
N ARG A 190 -3.59 -17.23 1.69
CA ARG A 190 -4.88 -16.86 1.10
C ARG A 190 -5.04 -15.35 0.99
N VAL A 191 -4.75 -14.61 2.06
CA VAL A 191 -4.98 -13.16 2.07
C VAL A 191 -4.04 -12.42 1.11
N MET A 192 -2.83 -12.93 0.87
CA MET A 192 -1.95 -12.39 -0.18
C MET A 192 -2.52 -12.65 -1.56
N ARG A 193 -3.04 -13.87 -1.80
CA ARG A 193 -3.73 -14.20 -3.05
C ARG A 193 -4.90 -13.25 -3.29
N GLU A 194 -5.74 -13.03 -2.29
CA GLU A 194 -6.87 -12.10 -2.39
C GLU A 194 -6.40 -10.68 -2.75
N ILE A 195 -5.32 -10.17 -2.14
CA ILE A 195 -4.76 -8.86 -2.49
C ILE A 195 -4.24 -8.82 -3.93
N TYR A 196 -3.53 -9.85 -4.39
CA TYR A 196 -3.10 -9.96 -5.78
C TYR A 196 -4.30 -10.01 -6.74
N GLU A 197 -5.32 -10.81 -6.45
CA GLU A 197 -6.56 -10.93 -7.23
C GLU A 197 -7.27 -9.58 -7.33
N GLN A 198 -7.35 -8.82 -6.25
CA GLN A 198 -7.98 -7.50 -6.27
C GLN A 198 -7.13 -6.44 -6.98
N PHE A 199 -5.80 -6.51 -6.90
CA PHE A 199 -4.95 -5.70 -7.75
C PHE A 199 -5.21 -5.98 -9.23
N ILE A 200 -5.29 -7.26 -9.63
CA ILE A 200 -5.59 -7.68 -11.01
C ILE A 200 -6.95 -7.16 -11.46
N ALA A 201 -8.01 -7.43 -10.68
CA ALA A 201 -9.38 -7.10 -11.04
C ALA A 201 -9.58 -5.58 -11.21
N TYR A 202 -9.17 -4.79 -10.21
CA TYR A 202 -9.35 -3.34 -10.25
C TYR A 202 -8.44 -2.64 -11.26
N SER A 203 -7.23 -3.17 -11.52
CA SER A 203 -6.37 -2.66 -12.59
C SER A 203 -7.01 -2.85 -13.96
N ARG A 204 -7.56 -4.03 -14.23
CA ARG A 204 -8.25 -4.33 -15.49
C ARG A 204 -9.53 -3.50 -15.66
N GLU A 205 -10.30 -3.34 -14.58
CA GLU A 205 -11.50 -2.52 -14.58
C GLU A 205 -11.17 -1.06 -14.89
N TYR A 206 -10.12 -0.49 -14.27
CA TYR A 206 -9.65 0.86 -14.56
C TYR A 206 -9.17 1.00 -16.02
N VAL A 207 -8.32 0.09 -16.48
CA VAL A 207 -7.78 0.07 -17.85
C VAL A 207 -8.89 0.05 -18.90
N SER A 208 -9.95 -0.75 -18.68
CA SER A 208 -11.08 -0.85 -19.61
C SER A 208 -11.85 0.47 -19.80
N ARG A 209 -11.67 1.42 -18.88
CA ARG A 209 -12.39 2.70 -18.84
C ARG A 209 -11.56 3.88 -19.35
N ILE A 210 -10.29 3.70 -19.69
CA ILE A 210 -9.39 4.80 -20.07
C ILE A 210 -9.87 5.53 -21.33
N ASP A 211 -10.30 4.81 -22.36
CA ASP A 211 -10.82 5.40 -23.60
C ASP A 211 -12.05 6.30 -23.37
N SER A 212 -12.88 5.95 -22.40
CA SER A 212 -14.09 6.67 -22.00
C SER A 212 -13.95 7.28 -20.60
N TYR A 213 -12.74 7.67 -20.21
CA TYR A 213 -12.46 8.03 -18.82
C TYR A 213 -13.33 9.18 -18.32
N THR A 214 -13.84 9.01 -17.11
CA THR A 214 -14.54 10.01 -16.31
C THR A 214 -13.97 9.98 -14.90
N GLU A 215 -14.23 11.02 -14.11
CA GLU A 215 -13.82 11.09 -12.70
C GLU A 215 -14.17 9.82 -11.91
N ARG A 216 -15.33 9.20 -12.16
CA ARG A 216 -15.73 7.98 -11.46
C ARG A 216 -14.78 6.79 -11.72
N ALA A 217 -14.14 6.74 -12.89
CA ALA A 217 -13.19 5.68 -13.21
C ALA A 217 -11.94 5.76 -12.31
N ASP A 218 -11.61 6.93 -11.77
CA ASP A 218 -10.50 7.14 -10.84
C ASP A 218 -10.57 6.23 -9.61
N ILE A 219 -11.77 5.91 -9.15
CA ILE A 219 -11.97 5.11 -7.94
C ILE A 219 -11.39 3.70 -8.13
N PHE A 220 -11.48 3.11 -9.33
CA PHE A 220 -10.88 1.80 -9.60
C PHE A 220 -9.35 1.86 -9.54
N ALA A 221 -8.74 2.95 -10.02
CA ALA A 221 -7.31 3.17 -9.86
C ALA A 221 -6.90 3.30 -8.38
N ARG A 222 -7.73 3.94 -7.54
CA ARG A 222 -7.45 4.04 -6.10
C ARG A 222 -7.42 2.69 -5.40
N VAL A 223 -8.33 1.78 -5.75
CA VAL A 223 -8.31 0.42 -5.20
C VAL A 223 -7.08 -0.34 -5.71
N ALA A 224 -6.74 -0.25 -6.99
CA ALA A 224 -5.53 -0.85 -7.54
C ALA A 224 -4.24 -0.32 -6.88
N VAL A 225 -4.13 0.99 -6.67
CA VAL A 225 -3.00 1.60 -5.95
C VAL A 225 -2.97 1.12 -4.50
N SER A 226 -4.10 1.11 -3.80
CA SER A 226 -4.19 0.68 -2.39
C SER A 226 -3.79 -0.78 -2.21
N THR A 227 -4.22 -1.67 -3.12
CA THR A 227 -3.82 -3.09 -3.08
C THR A 227 -2.33 -3.26 -3.42
N SER A 228 -1.81 -2.51 -4.39
CA SER A 228 -0.37 -2.48 -4.71
C SER A 228 0.49 -2.00 -3.52
N GLU A 229 0.05 -0.96 -2.82
CA GLU A 229 0.72 -0.46 -1.62
C GLU A 229 0.61 -1.45 -0.46
N ALA A 230 -0.54 -2.12 -0.29
CA ALA A 230 -0.70 -3.15 0.73
C ALA A 230 0.31 -4.30 0.54
N LEU A 231 0.44 -4.82 -0.70
CA LEU A 231 1.45 -5.82 -1.05
C LEU A 231 2.86 -5.32 -0.74
N SER A 232 3.16 -4.08 -1.13
CA SER A 232 4.47 -3.47 -0.91
C SER A 232 4.77 -3.26 0.58
N GLY A 233 3.77 -2.87 1.38
CA GLY A 233 3.85 -2.74 2.83
C GLY A 233 4.08 -4.08 3.51
N ILE A 234 3.34 -5.12 3.13
CA ILE A 234 3.51 -6.47 3.67
C ILE A 234 4.91 -6.99 3.34
N CYS A 235 5.32 -6.92 2.08
CA CYS A 235 6.62 -7.38 1.63
C CYS A 235 7.78 -6.57 2.22
N GLY A 236 7.61 -5.26 2.41
CA GLY A 236 8.57 -4.41 3.13
C GLY A 236 8.69 -4.81 4.60
N ALA A 237 7.57 -5.03 5.29
CA ALA A 237 7.57 -5.45 6.69
C ALA A 237 8.27 -6.81 6.89
N ILE A 238 8.13 -7.73 5.94
CA ILE A 238 8.86 -9.00 5.92
C ILE A 238 10.35 -8.75 5.67
N THR A 239 10.68 -8.07 4.57
CA THR A 239 12.07 -7.86 4.09
C THR A 239 12.93 -7.12 5.12
N TYR A 240 12.36 -6.12 5.79
CA TYR A 240 13.07 -5.30 6.78
C TYR A 240 12.85 -5.78 8.23
N GLY A 241 12.19 -6.92 8.42
CA GLY A 241 12.09 -7.62 9.72
C GLY A 241 11.07 -7.05 10.71
N ALA A 242 10.32 -6.00 10.35
CA ALA A 242 9.29 -5.42 11.22
C ALA A 242 8.16 -6.42 11.52
N ALA A 243 7.73 -7.22 10.54
CA ALA A 243 6.72 -8.26 10.73
C ALA A 243 7.15 -9.28 11.80
N GLY A 244 8.38 -9.82 11.68
CA GLY A 244 8.92 -10.76 12.65
C GLY A 244 9.17 -10.16 14.04
N ALA A 245 9.59 -8.90 14.10
CA ALA A 245 9.86 -8.20 15.37
C ALA A 245 8.58 -7.88 16.16
N ARG A 246 7.48 -7.55 15.46
CA ARG A 246 6.24 -7.09 16.10
C ARG A 246 5.16 -8.16 16.24
N ALA A 247 5.14 -9.19 15.38
CA ALA A 247 4.10 -10.22 15.44
C ALA A 247 3.93 -10.91 16.80
N PRO A 248 4.99 -11.26 17.57
CA PRO A 248 4.82 -11.86 18.89
C PRO A 248 4.15 -10.96 19.94
N LEU A 249 4.07 -9.65 19.68
CA LEU A 249 3.46 -8.66 20.58
C LEU A 249 1.97 -8.44 20.29
N VAL A 250 1.44 -9.04 19.21
CA VAL A 250 0.06 -8.87 18.76
C VAL A 250 -0.74 -10.12 19.09
N PRO A 251 -1.93 -9.98 19.73
CA PRO A 251 -2.84 -11.11 19.89
C PRO A 251 -3.20 -11.73 18.53
N PRO A 252 -3.06 -13.06 18.35
CA PRO A 252 -3.40 -13.71 17.10
C PRO A 252 -4.83 -13.38 16.64
N ALA A 253 -5.01 -13.22 15.33
CA ALA A 253 -6.34 -13.08 14.75
C ALA A 253 -7.19 -14.33 15.00
N GLY A 254 -8.50 -14.12 15.20
CA GLY A 254 -9.47 -15.21 15.24
C GLY A 254 -9.63 -15.88 13.86
N PRO A 255 -10.18 -17.10 13.81
CA PRO A 255 -10.44 -17.77 12.54
C PRO A 255 -11.41 -16.95 11.66
N PRO A 256 -11.28 -17.03 10.32
CA PRO A 256 -12.17 -16.33 9.41
C PRO A 256 -13.61 -16.83 9.56
N ILE A 257 -14.59 -15.91 9.46
CA ILE A 257 -16.03 -16.25 9.54
C ILE A 257 -16.46 -17.08 8.33
N SER A 258 -15.91 -16.75 7.16
CA SER A 258 -16.13 -17.41 5.90
C SER A 258 -14.84 -17.35 5.10
N VAL A 259 -14.57 -18.38 4.31
CA VAL A 259 -13.44 -18.41 3.38
C VAL A 259 -13.99 -18.46 1.97
N ALA A 260 -13.59 -17.50 1.12
CA ALA A 260 -13.92 -17.53 -0.29
C ALA A 260 -13.29 -18.77 -0.95
N SER A 261 -14.06 -19.46 -1.81
CA SER A 261 -13.49 -20.50 -2.65
C SER A 261 -12.45 -19.87 -3.60
N PRO A 262 -11.25 -20.44 -3.72
CA PRO A 262 -10.27 -19.95 -4.69
C PRO A 262 -10.87 -19.97 -6.10
N ALA A 263 -10.80 -18.82 -6.78
CA ALA A 263 -11.14 -18.69 -8.20
C ALA A 263 -9.86 -18.73 -9.04
N ASP A 264 -10.00 -18.76 -10.36
CA ASP A 264 -8.86 -18.61 -11.25
C ASP A 264 -8.32 -17.16 -11.18
N PRO A 265 -7.07 -16.92 -10.74
CA PRO A 265 -6.56 -15.56 -10.64
C PRO A 265 -6.48 -14.82 -11.98
N GLY A 266 -6.44 -15.57 -13.09
CA GLY A 266 -6.49 -15.02 -14.44
C GLY A 266 -7.84 -14.38 -14.80
N SER A 267 -8.89 -14.67 -14.04
CA SER A 267 -10.25 -14.16 -14.22
C SER A 267 -10.82 -13.57 -12.92
N ALA A 268 -9.96 -13.03 -12.06
CA ALA A 268 -10.36 -12.38 -10.81
C ALA A 268 -11.39 -11.26 -11.03
N GLU A 269 -12.40 -11.23 -10.17
CA GLU A 269 -13.46 -10.22 -10.16
C GLU A 269 -13.26 -9.25 -8.98
N VAL A 270 -13.83 -8.06 -9.09
CA VAL A 270 -13.82 -7.07 -8.00
C VAL A 270 -14.61 -7.61 -6.82
N PHE A 271 -14.04 -7.54 -5.61
CA PHE A 271 -14.68 -8.11 -4.42
C PHE A 271 -15.96 -7.36 -4.03
N LEU A 272 -16.11 -6.10 -4.46
CA LEU A 272 -17.28 -5.28 -4.19
C LEU A 272 -17.83 -4.69 -5.49
N SER A 273 -18.84 -5.34 -6.05
CA SER A 273 -19.53 -4.95 -7.29
C SER A 273 -20.87 -4.23 -7.05
N GLU A 274 -21.46 -4.39 -5.87
CA GLU A 274 -22.74 -3.80 -5.47
C GLU A 274 -22.61 -3.04 -4.14
N ALA A 275 -23.54 -2.10 -3.90
CA ALA A 275 -23.58 -1.32 -2.68
C ALA A 275 -23.74 -2.24 -1.45
N ASN A 276 -22.88 -2.04 -0.45
CA ASN A 276 -22.94 -2.80 0.80
C ASN A 276 -23.44 -1.90 1.94
N PRO A 277 -24.42 -2.34 2.74
CA PRO A 277 -24.98 -1.53 3.82
C PRO A 277 -23.97 -1.13 4.92
N VAL A 278 -22.81 -1.78 4.98
CA VAL A 278 -21.72 -1.45 5.91
C VAL A 278 -20.86 -0.28 5.42
N CYS A 279 -20.88 0.05 4.13
CA CYS A 279 -20.02 1.10 3.55
C CYS A 279 -20.16 2.48 4.23
N PRO A 280 -21.36 3.03 4.49
CA PRO A 280 -21.48 4.32 5.17
C PRO A 280 -20.87 4.34 6.57
N GLU A 281 -21.01 3.25 7.33
CA GLU A 281 -20.44 3.11 8.67
C GLU A 281 -18.91 2.98 8.59
N TRP A 282 -18.39 2.18 7.66
CA TRP A 282 -16.96 2.05 7.39
C TRP A 282 -16.30 3.38 7.06
N LEU A 283 -16.83 4.11 6.08
CA LEU A 283 -16.29 5.41 5.66
C LEU A 283 -16.33 6.42 6.80
N LYS A 284 -17.37 6.41 7.62
CA LYS A 284 -17.46 7.27 8.81
C LYS A 284 -16.35 6.98 9.81
N VAL A 285 -16.06 5.71 10.09
CA VAL A 285 -15.00 5.28 11.03
C VAL A 285 -13.62 5.66 10.49
N VAL A 286 -13.36 5.44 9.21
CA VAL A 286 -12.10 5.85 8.55
C VAL A 286 -11.94 7.37 8.60
N ASN A 287 -12.96 8.14 8.27
CA ASN A 287 -12.88 9.61 8.31
C ASN A 287 -12.65 10.14 9.73
N LYS A 288 -13.29 9.53 10.73
CA LYS A 288 -13.03 9.87 12.14
C LYS A 288 -11.58 9.58 12.52
N PHE A 289 -11.07 8.40 12.16
CA PHE A 289 -9.68 8.03 12.43
C PHE A 289 -8.71 9.04 11.81
N LEU A 290 -8.91 9.40 10.54
CA LEU A 290 -8.05 10.37 9.86
C LEU A 290 -8.02 11.74 10.54
N ALA A 291 -9.19 12.22 11.01
CA ALA A 291 -9.28 13.46 11.76
C ALA A 291 -8.59 13.35 13.13
N ASP A 292 -8.85 12.28 13.87
CA ASP A 292 -8.31 12.06 15.22
C ASP A 292 -6.80 11.83 15.23
N THR A 293 -6.20 11.40 14.10
CA THR A 293 -4.75 11.15 14.01
C THR A 293 -3.98 12.18 13.17
N GLU A 294 -4.55 13.36 12.91
CA GLU A 294 -3.91 14.41 12.10
C GLU A 294 -2.52 14.83 12.64
N ALA A 295 -2.41 15.05 13.94
CA ALA A 295 -1.14 15.43 14.57
C ALA A 295 -0.06 14.35 14.42
N TRP A 296 -0.42 13.08 14.60
CA TRP A 296 0.49 11.95 14.42
C TRP A 296 0.97 11.84 12.97
N ARG A 297 0.08 12.03 11.99
CA ARG A 297 0.45 12.00 10.56
C ARG A 297 1.38 13.14 10.13
N SER A 298 1.58 14.14 10.99
CA SER A 298 2.49 15.26 10.74
C SER A 298 3.91 15.00 11.23
N ILE A 299 4.14 13.91 11.96
CA ILE A 299 5.47 13.46 12.38
C ILE A 299 6.19 12.85 11.18
N ASP A 300 7.47 13.16 10.97
CA ASP A 300 8.26 12.55 9.90
C ASP A 300 8.45 11.05 10.19
N PRO A 301 7.89 10.14 9.34
CA PRO A 301 8.01 8.70 9.55
C PRO A 301 9.44 8.18 9.43
N ASN A 302 10.38 8.98 8.92
CA ASN A 302 11.80 8.63 8.89
C ASN A 302 12.54 8.92 10.21
N THR A 303 11.87 9.52 11.19
CA THR A 303 12.46 9.83 12.50
C THR A 303 12.26 8.63 13.45
N PRO A 304 13.33 7.90 13.84
CA PRO A 304 13.20 6.79 14.77
C PRO A 304 12.84 7.27 16.18
N ALA A 305 12.30 6.37 17.01
CA ALA A 305 11.90 6.69 18.38
C ALA A 305 13.05 7.27 19.23
N THR A 306 14.31 6.97 18.92
CA THR A 306 15.47 7.54 19.63
C THR A 306 15.64 9.04 19.37
N GLU A 307 15.14 9.54 18.24
CA GLU A 307 15.35 10.92 17.77
C GLU A 307 14.11 11.80 17.94
N LEU A 308 12.95 11.23 18.25
CA LEU A 308 11.72 11.99 18.51
C LEU A 308 11.91 12.98 19.66
N THR A 309 11.37 14.19 19.45
CA THR A 309 11.19 15.20 20.50
C THR A 309 10.21 14.72 21.57
N GLN A 310 10.18 15.41 22.72
CA GLN A 310 9.22 15.09 23.78
C GLN A 310 7.77 15.26 23.32
N GLU A 311 7.49 16.26 22.49
CA GLU A 311 6.17 16.52 21.93
C GLU A 311 5.73 15.40 20.98
N GLU A 312 6.58 14.99 20.04
CA GLU A 312 6.28 13.89 19.12
C GLU A 312 6.08 12.55 19.85
N ARG A 313 6.86 12.29 20.92
CA ARG A 313 6.63 11.10 21.78
C ARG A 313 5.26 11.16 22.46
N ALA A 314 4.83 12.33 22.92
CA ALA A 314 3.52 12.50 23.53
C ALA A 314 2.40 12.30 22.51
N ILE A 315 2.58 12.80 21.28
CA ILE A 315 1.66 12.56 20.16
C ILE A 315 1.56 11.06 19.86
N ASN A 316 2.70 10.36 19.71
CA ASN A 316 2.73 8.91 19.52
C ASN A 316 2.01 8.15 20.65
N ALA A 317 2.26 8.51 21.92
CA ALA A 317 1.57 7.89 23.05
C ALA A 317 0.05 8.13 23.01
N SER A 318 -0.39 9.33 22.59
CA SER A 318 -1.81 9.69 22.51
C SER A 318 -2.57 8.98 21.40
N VAL A 319 -1.89 8.62 20.29
CA VAL A 319 -2.54 7.98 19.13
C VAL A 319 -2.70 6.47 19.29
N MET A 320 -1.88 5.82 20.14
CA MET A 320 -1.96 4.38 20.42
C MET A 320 -3.39 3.88 20.70
N PRO A 321 -4.15 4.44 21.68
CA PRO A 321 -5.51 3.99 21.95
C PRO A 321 -6.49 4.26 20.80
N ILE A 322 -6.25 5.31 19.99
CA ILE A 322 -7.09 5.65 18.83
C ILE A 322 -6.91 4.59 17.73
N MET A 323 -5.67 4.18 17.47
CA MET A 323 -5.34 3.12 16.51
C MET A 323 -5.89 1.75 16.94
N GLU A 324 -5.83 1.42 18.23
CA GLU A 324 -6.40 0.17 18.77
C GLU A 324 -7.94 0.13 18.64
N ALA A 325 -8.59 1.25 18.95
CA ALA A 325 -10.04 1.40 18.79
C ALA A 325 -10.43 1.27 17.31
N PHE A 326 -9.72 1.95 16.41
CA PHE A 326 -9.93 1.84 14.96
C PHE A 326 -9.73 0.42 14.44
N ALA A 327 -8.66 -0.27 14.83
CA ALA A 327 -8.40 -1.66 14.46
C ALA A 327 -9.53 -2.59 14.91
N THR A 328 -10.06 -2.37 16.12
CA THR A 328 -11.17 -3.16 16.65
C THR A 328 -12.48 -2.88 15.90
N GLU A 329 -12.81 -1.60 15.70
CA GLU A 329 -14.06 -1.20 15.05
C GLU A 329 -14.10 -1.65 13.58
N THR A 330 -13.03 -1.42 12.83
CA THR A 330 -12.93 -1.87 11.42
C THR A 330 -13.02 -3.38 11.29
N GLN A 331 -12.36 -4.14 12.16
CA GLN A 331 -12.47 -5.61 12.16
C GLN A 331 -13.92 -6.07 12.40
N LEU A 332 -14.65 -5.42 13.32
CA LEU A 332 -16.06 -5.72 13.58
C LEU A 332 -16.95 -5.38 12.38
N LEU A 333 -16.68 -4.27 11.67
CA LEU A 333 -17.40 -3.91 10.45
C LEU A 333 -17.13 -4.89 9.32
N GLY A 334 -15.88 -5.31 9.12
CA GLY A 334 -15.53 -6.34 8.14
C GLY A 334 -16.29 -7.63 8.39
N ASN A 335 -16.40 -8.07 9.64
CA ASN A 335 -17.17 -9.24 10.03
C ASN A 335 -18.68 -9.12 9.76
N ARG A 336 -19.22 -7.90 9.67
CA ARG A 336 -20.63 -7.61 9.36
C ARG A 336 -20.89 -7.40 7.86
N SER A 337 -19.86 -7.42 7.03
CA SER A 337 -19.96 -7.07 5.60
C SER A 337 -20.67 -8.13 4.75
N ASP A 338 -20.79 -9.37 5.23
CA ASP A 338 -21.24 -10.53 4.43
C ASP A 338 -20.38 -10.74 3.17
N ASN A 339 -19.10 -10.33 3.23
CA ASN A 339 -18.13 -10.45 2.16
C ASN A 339 -16.81 -11.00 2.71
N ALA A 340 -16.42 -12.20 2.27
CA ALA A 340 -15.26 -12.91 2.80
C ALA A 340 -13.93 -12.13 2.61
N VAL A 341 -13.71 -11.56 1.42
CA VAL A 341 -12.50 -10.78 1.11
C VAL A 341 -12.44 -9.51 1.95
N TRP A 342 -13.58 -8.81 2.11
CA TRP A 342 -13.65 -7.66 3.01
C TRP A 342 -13.31 -8.08 4.45
N ALA A 343 -13.93 -9.13 4.98
CA ALA A 343 -13.68 -9.58 6.34
C ALA A 343 -12.19 -9.92 6.59
N ASP A 344 -11.54 -10.57 5.62
CA ASP A 344 -10.11 -10.86 5.67
C ASP A 344 -9.26 -9.59 5.59
N TYR A 345 -9.59 -8.64 4.71
CA TYR A 345 -8.89 -7.34 4.62
C TYR A 345 -9.02 -6.52 5.91
N ALA A 346 -10.22 -6.43 6.47
CA ALA A 346 -10.45 -5.70 7.72
C ALA A 346 -9.67 -6.33 8.87
N THR A 347 -9.62 -7.67 8.93
CA THR A 347 -8.84 -8.40 9.93
C THR A 347 -7.34 -8.16 9.73
N LEU A 348 -6.85 -8.25 8.50
CA LEU A 348 -5.44 -8.02 8.16
C LEU A 348 -5.01 -6.59 8.52
N SER A 349 -5.79 -5.59 8.11
CA SER A 349 -5.55 -4.19 8.44
C SER A 349 -5.47 -3.97 9.96
N ALA A 350 -6.40 -4.57 10.70
CA ALA A 350 -6.42 -4.47 12.16
C ALA A 350 -5.19 -5.14 12.81
N GLN A 351 -4.73 -6.29 12.28
CA GLN A 351 -3.55 -6.99 12.79
C GLN A 351 -2.25 -6.20 12.56
N TYR A 352 -2.04 -5.69 11.34
CA TYR A 352 -0.90 -4.83 11.05
C TYR A 352 -0.95 -3.50 11.82
N ARG A 353 -2.15 -2.94 12.04
CA ARG A 353 -2.32 -1.74 12.87
C ARG A 353 -1.89 -1.98 14.32
N ARG A 354 -2.30 -3.09 14.92
CA ARG A 354 -1.88 -3.48 16.28
C ARG A 354 -0.37 -3.71 16.36
N ALA A 355 0.22 -4.30 15.32
CA ALA A 355 1.67 -4.44 15.22
C ALA A 355 2.37 -3.08 15.21
N TYR A 356 1.88 -2.13 14.42
CA TYR A 356 2.41 -0.77 14.38
C TYR A 356 2.26 -0.04 15.72
N VAL A 357 1.10 -0.18 16.39
CA VAL A 357 0.89 0.37 17.75
C VAL A 357 1.93 -0.16 18.73
N SER A 358 2.22 -1.47 18.70
CA SER A 358 3.25 -2.09 19.54
C SER A 358 4.66 -1.53 19.27
N ALA A 359 4.89 -0.98 18.08
CA ALA A 359 6.15 -0.41 17.68
C ALA A 359 6.33 1.04 18.14
N LEU A 360 5.28 1.83 18.33
CA LEU A 360 5.36 3.30 18.48
C LEU A 360 6.34 3.80 19.55
N SER A 361 6.48 3.09 20.68
CA SER A 361 7.42 3.47 21.75
C SER A 361 8.89 3.13 21.45
N THR A 362 9.12 2.21 20.51
CA THR A 362 10.43 1.68 20.10
C THR A 362 10.58 1.72 18.58
N TYR A 363 9.92 2.72 17.97
CA TYR A 363 9.73 2.82 16.54
C TYR A 363 11.07 2.90 15.80
N THR A 364 11.18 2.10 14.75
CA THR A 364 12.23 2.17 13.75
C THR A 364 11.59 2.44 12.40
N VAL A 365 12.33 3.01 11.45
CA VAL A 365 11.81 3.31 10.11
C VAL A 365 11.21 2.07 9.41
N ALA A 366 11.74 0.87 9.69
CA ALA A 366 11.20 -0.38 9.15
C ALA A 366 9.77 -0.68 9.63
N ASP A 367 9.35 -0.16 10.80
CA ASP A 367 8.01 -0.36 11.32
C ASP A 367 6.95 0.42 10.50
N ASP A 368 7.34 1.42 9.70
CA ASP A 368 6.42 2.16 8.83
C ASP A 368 5.73 1.26 7.80
N TYR A 369 6.41 0.21 7.34
CA TYR A 369 5.81 -0.78 6.45
C TYR A 369 4.58 -1.48 7.07
N LEU A 370 4.52 -1.60 8.40
CA LEU A 370 3.34 -2.10 9.08
C LEU A 370 2.17 -1.11 8.96
N GLN A 371 2.47 0.19 9.08
CA GLN A 371 1.49 1.25 8.92
C GLN A 371 1.01 1.36 7.47
N LEU A 372 1.90 1.23 6.50
CA LEU A 372 1.57 1.19 5.07
C LEU A 372 0.64 0.02 4.77
N ALA A 373 0.99 -1.20 5.19
CA ALA A 373 0.14 -2.38 5.02
C ALA A 373 -1.25 -2.17 5.66
N ALA A 374 -1.29 -1.75 6.92
CA ALA A 374 -2.55 -1.52 7.62
C ALA A 374 -3.43 -0.47 6.94
N GLY A 375 -2.83 0.67 6.57
CA GLY A 375 -3.51 1.79 5.95
C GLY A 375 -4.04 1.47 4.57
N SER A 376 -3.22 0.89 3.70
CA SER A 376 -3.58 0.65 2.30
C SER A 376 -4.61 -0.48 2.17
N VAL A 377 -4.60 -1.51 3.03
CA VAL A 377 -5.69 -2.51 3.05
C VAL A 377 -7.03 -1.86 3.43
N ALA A 378 -7.06 -0.99 4.44
CA ALA A 378 -8.28 -0.25 4.79
C ALA A 378 -8.69 0.78 3.72
N GLY A 379 -7.70 1.38 3.03
CA GLY A 379 -7.89 2.28 1.91
C GLY A 379 -8.53 1.59 0.70
N ALA A 380 -8.16 0.33 0.42
CA ALA A 380 -8.76 -0.48 -0.62
C ALA A 380 -10.26 -0.71 -0.37
N ILE A 381 -10.65 -1.04 0.87
CA ILE A 381 -12.06 -1.17 1.26
C ILE A 381 -12.80 0.16 1.09
N SER A 382 -12.22 1.25 1.58
CA SER A 382 -12.83 2.58 1.51
C SER A 382 -13.09 3.00 0.06
N SER A 383 -12.09 2.82 -0.81
CA SER A 383 -12.19 3.14 -2.24
C SER A 383 -13.22 2.23 -2.95
N ALA A 384 -13.27 0.95 -2.60
CA ALA A 384 -14.26 0.03 -3.15
C ALA A 384 -15.69 0.45 -2.77
N CYS A 385 -15.90 0.87 -1.52
CA CYS A 385 -17.18 1.42 -1.06
C CYS A 385 -17.61 2.66 -1.85
N GLU A 386 -16.68 3.56 -2.14
CA GLU A 386 -16.95 4.73 -2.99
C GLU A 386 -17.32 4.32 -4.42
N ALA A 387 -16.73 3.23 -4.95
CA ALA A 387 -16.94 2.78 -6.32
C ALA A 387 -18.38 2.33 -6.60
N VAL A 388 -18.99 1.64 -5.62
CA VAL A 388 -20.35 1.09 -5.72
C VAL A 388 -21.45 2.09 -5.30
N GLY A 389 -21.05 3.24 -4.75
CA GLY A 389 -21.97 4.22 -4.18
C GLY A 389 -22.42 3.84 -2.77
N THR A 390 -22.67 4.85 -1.95
CA THR A 390 -23.11 4.71 -0.55
C THR A 390 -24.61 4.57 -0.40
#